data_AF-A0A0C3RM10-F1
#
_entry.id   AF-A0A0C3RM10-F1
#
_cell.length_a   1.000
_cell.length_b   1.000
_cell.length_c   1.000
_cell.angle_alpha   90.00
_cell.angle_beta   90.00
_cell.angle_gamma   90.00
#
_symmetry.space_group_name_H-M   'P 1'
#
loop_
_entity.id
_entity.type
_entity.pdbx_description
1 polymer ?
#
loop_
_entity_poly.entity_id
_entity_poly.type
_entity_poly.pdbx_seq_one_letter_code
_entity_poly.pdbx_strand_id
1 'polypeptide(L)'
;EVINQAVKALEKHMQTFLHREKKKLPSFLDWFGWCTWDAFYTDVTAEGVKEGLKSLSEGGTPPRFLIVDDGWQQIESKPKESDCVVQEG
;
A
#
# COMPACT_ATOMS: atom_id res chain seq x y z
N GLU A 1 16.17 -9.27 19.08
CA GLU A 1 15.94 -10.59 19.71
C GLU A 1 14.69 -10.66 20.59
N VAL A 2 14.56 -9.82 21.62
CA VAL A 2 13.42 -9.87 22.57
C VAL A 2 12.06 -9.77 21.89
N ILE A 3 11.88 -8.84 20.94
CA ILE A 3 10.60 -8.67 20.22
C ILE A 3 10.21 -9.96 19.48
N ASN A 4 11.13 -10.56 18.74
CA ASN A 4 10.86 -11.80 18.01
C ASN A 4 10.46 -12.94 18.94
N GLN A 5 11.14 -13.09 20.08
CA GLN A 5 10.80 -14.12 21.07
C GLN A 5 9.45 -13.86 21.73
N ALA A 6 9.15 -12.61 22.06
CA ALA A 6 7.86 -12.22 22.63
C ALA A 6 6.70 -12.53 21.67
N VAL A 7 6.81 -12.14 20.39
CA VAL A 7 5.78 -12.44 19.38
C VAL A 7 5.64 -13.96 19.19
N LYS A 8 6.75 -14.73 19.24
CA LYS A 8 6.72 -16.22 19.21
C LYS A 8 6.00 -16.82 20.41
N ALA A 9 6.17 -16.25 21.60
CA ALA A 9 5.43 -16.66 22.79
C ALA A 9 3.92 -16.35 22.63
N LEU A 10 3.57 -15.19 22.09
CA LEU A 10 2.18 -14.81 21.83
C LEU A 10 1.49 -15.72 20.81
N GLU A 11 2.17 -16.11 19.73
CA GLU A 11 1.63 -17.11 18.77
C GLU A 11 1.27 -18.42 19.49
N LYS A 12 2.16 -18.93 20.34
CA LYS A 12 1.93 -20.18 21.09
C LYS A 12 0.77 -20.07 22.07
N HIS A 13 0.60 -18.91 22.71
CA HIS A 13 -0.43 -18.69 23.71
C HIS A 13 -1.80 -18.41 23.08
N MET A 14 -1.87 -17.56 22.06
CA MET A 14 -3.13 -17.10 21.46
C MET A 14 -3.68 -18.05 20.40
N GLN A 15 -2.80 -18.71 19.63
CA GLN A 15 -3.19 -19.64 18.56
C GLN A 15 -4.09 -19.02 17.47
N THR A 16 -4.09 -17.70 17.30
CA THR A 16 -4.93 -16.97 16.33
C THR A 16 -4.18 -16.47 15.10
N PHE A 17 -2.86 -16.55 15.08
CA PHE A 17 -2.02 -16.11 13.97
C PHE A 17 -0.78 -16.99 13.84
N LEU A 18 -0.04 -16.81 12.75
CA LEU A 18 1.25 -17.47 12.51
C LEU A 18 2.32 -16.41 12.26
N HIS A 19 3.59 -16.75 12.51
CA HIS A 19 4.72 -15.92 12.10
C HIS A 19 4.92 -15.92 10.60
N ARG A 20 5.62 -14.90 10.10
CA ARG A 20 5.88 -14.71 8.68
C ARG A 20 6.51 -15.93 8.00
N GLU A 21 7.44 -16.59 8.68
CA GLU A 21 8.18 -17.77 8.19
C GLU A 21 7.29 -18.99 7.97
N LYS A 22 6.15 -19.05 8.66
CA LYS A 22 5.17 -20.15 8.57
C LYS A 22 4.06 -19.87 7.57
N LYS A 23 3.94 -18.62 7.10
CA LYS A 23 2.92 -18.23 6.12
C LYS A 23 3.45 -18.51 4.71
N LYS A 24 2.60 -19.13 3.89
CA LYS A 24 2.87 -19.28 2.45
C LYS A 24 3.06 -17.90 1.83
N LEU A 25 4.14 -17.74 1.07
CA LEU A 25 4.37 -16.55 0.26
C LEU A 25 3.29 -16.46 -0.84
N PRO A 26 2.58 -15.35 -0.97
CA PRO A 26 1.70 -15.15 -2.11
C PRO A 26 2.54 -14.96 -3.38
N SER A 27 2.05 -15.45 -4.52
CA SER A 27 2.77 -15.40 -5.79
C SER A 27 2.96 -13.98 -6.34
N PHE A 28 2.19 -13.01 -5.85
CA PHE A 28 2.33 -11.61 -6.28
C PHE A 28 3.55 -10.91 -5.69
N LEU A 29 4.26 -11.53 -4.73
CA LEU A 29 5.45 -10.92 -4.14
C LEU A 29 6.59 -10.73 -5.16
N ASP A 30 6.63 -11.59 -6.18
CA ASP A 30 7.61 -11.51 -7.27
C ASP A 30 7.15 -10.57 -8.40
N TRP A 31 6.00 -9.91 -8.25
CA TRP A 31 5.48 -8.99 -9.25
C TRP A 31 6.02 -7.60 -9.00
N PHE A 32 6.40 -6.91 -10.09
CA PHE A 32 6.55 -5.47 -10.03
C PHE A 32 5.18 -4.85 -9.72
N GLY A 33 5.13 -4.07 -8.65
CA GLY A 33 3.95 -3.35 -8.21
C GLY A 33 4.22 -1.86 -8.10
N TRP A 34 3.14 -1.08 -8.05
CA TRP A 34 3.20 0.37 -7.89
C TRP A 34 2.29 0.80 -6.74
N CYS A 35 2.80 1.73 -5.91
CA CYS A 35 2.06 2.40 -4.86
C CYS A 35 1.84 3.85 -5.28
N THR A 36 0.64 4.38 -5.04
CA THR A 36 0.27 5.74 -5.43
C THR A 36 0.96 6.84 -4.62
N TRP A 37 1.58 6.51 -3.49
CA TRP A 37 2.07 7.48 -2.50
C TRP A 37 3.08 8.48 -3.08
N ASP A 38 4.20 8.03 -3.65
CA ASP A 38 5.24 8.94 -4.17
C ASP A 38 4.75 9.78 -5.38
N ALA A 39 3.66 9.38 -6.03
CA ALA A 39 3.10 10.08 -7.18
C ALA A 39 2.05 11.13 -6.80
N PHE A 40 1.22 10.85 -5.79
CA PHE A 40 0.04 11.65 -5.48
C PHE A 40 -0.05 12.08 -4.01
N TYR A 41 0.74 11.48 -3.11
CA TYR A 41 0.53 11.52 -1.68
C TYR A 41 -0.93 11.24 -1.34
N THR A 42 -1.67 12.26 -0.91
CA THR A 42 -3.09 12.17 -0.55
C THR A 42 -4.05 12.61 -1.65
N ASP A 43 -3.57 13.02 -2.82
CA ASP A 43 -4.40 13.47 -3.96
C ASP A 43 -4.65 12.36 -4.99
N VAL A 44 -5.01 11.17 -4.51
CA VAL A 44 -5.26 10.02 -5.37
C VAL A 44 -6.60 10.16 -6.10
N THR A 45 -6.56 10.19 -7.43
CA THR A 45 -7.75 10.24 -8.30
C THR A 45 -7.82 9.03 -9.24
N ALA A 46 -9.03 8.67 -9.70
CA ALA A 46 -9.19 7.55 -10.63
C ALA A 46 -8.46 7.81 -11.97
N GLU A 47 -8.49 9.05 -12.43
CA GLU A 47 -7.78 9.55 -13.61
C GLU A 47 -6.27 9.45 -13.41
N GLY A 48 -5.73 9.95 -12.30
CA GLY A 48 -4.30 9.86 -11.98
C GLY A 48 -3.81 8.41 -11.92
N VAL A 49 -4.58 7.50 -11.30
CA VAL A 49 -4.25 6.07 -11.28
C VAL A 49 -4.21 5.49 -12.71
N LYS A 50 -5.19 5.79 -13.57
CA LYS A 50 -5.20 5.32 -14.96
C LYS A 50 -3.99 5.84 -15.74
N GLU A 51 -3.65 7.12 -15.57
CA GLU A 51 -2.51 7.75 -16.22
C GLU A 51 -1.18 7.16 -15.76
N GLY A 52 -1.00 6.92 -14.45
CA GLY A 52 0.19 6.25 -13.91
C GLY A 52 0.36 4.82 -14.39
N LEU A 53 -0.73 4.03 -14.44
CA LEU A 53 -0.70 2.67 -14.99
C LEU A 53 -0.35 2.67 -16.49
N LYS A 54 -0.89 3.64 -17.24
CA LYS A 54 -0.59 3.81 -18.66
C LYS A 54 0.88 4.19 -18.86
N SER A 55 1.39 5.17 -18.13
CA SER A 55 2.77 5.65 -18.28
C SER A 55 3.81 4.57 -17.95
N LEU A 56 3.59 3.79 -16.89
CA LEU A 56 4.44 2.65 -16.55
C LEU A 56 4.43 1.56 -17.64
N SER A 57 3.26 1.29 -18.20
CA SER A 57 3.10 0.32 -19.30
C SER A 57 3.80 0.79 -20.57
N GLU A 58 3.63 2.07 -20.95
CA GLU A 58 4.30 2.68 -22.11
C GLU A 58 5.82 2.78 -21.90
N GLY A 59 6.27 2.96 -20.66
CA GLY A 59 7.68 2.91 -20.26
C GLY A 59 8.28 1.51 -20.18
N GLY A 60 7.55 0.46 -20.59
CA GLY A 60 8.05 -0.92 -20.62
C GLY A 60 8.08 -1.64 -19.27
N THR A 61 7.52 -1.04 -18.22
CA THR A 61 7.48 -1.61 -16.86
C THR A 61 6.04 -1.70 -16.34
N PRO A 62 5.16 -2.50 -16.97
CA PRO A 62 3.75 -2.58 -16.59
C PRO A 62 3.59 -3.19 -15.18
N PRO A 63 2.99 -2.48 -14.21
CA PRO A 63 2.76 -3.01 -12.86
C PRO A 63 1.67 -4.07 -12.89
N ARG A 64 1.88 -5.16 -12.15
CA ARG A 64 0.91 -6.26 -11.98
C ARG A 64 0.25 -6.27 -10.61
N PHE A 65 0.69 -5.38 -9.73
CA PHE A 65 0.14 -5.17 -8.40
C PHE A 65 0.01 -3.67 -8.15
N LEU A 66 -1.10 -3.24 -7.57
CA LEU A 66 -1.41 -1.84 -7.30
C LEU A 66 -1.79 -1.68 -5.83
N ILE A 67 -1.14 -0.74 -5.15
CA ILE A 67 -1.57 -0.23 -3.84
C ILE A 67 -2.12 1.17 -4.07
N VAL A 68 -3.40 1.35 -3.73
CA VAL A 68 -4.04 2.66 -3.63
C VAL A 68 -3.83 3.13 -2.19
N ASP A 69 -2.87 4.02 -2.00
CA ASP A 69 -2.49 4.60 -0.71
C ASP A 69 -3.48 5.69 -0.26
N ASP A 70 -3.21 6.33 0.87
CA ASP A 70 -4.10 7.28 1.53
C ASP A 70 -4.59 8.42 0.62
N GLY A 71 -5.77 8.97 0.94
CA GLY A 71 -6.36 10.11 0.23
C GLY A 71 -7.27 9.77 -0.96
N TRP A 72 -7.41 8.48 -1.32
CA TRP A 72 -8.38 8.01 -2.31
C TRP A 72 -9.84 8.06 -1.83
N GLN A 73 -10.06 7.93 -0.51
CA GLN A 73 -11.38 7.91 0.11
C GLN A 73 -11.57 9.15 0.99
N GLN A 74 -12.71 9.83 0.82
CA GLN A 74 -13.14 10.92 1.67
C GLN A 74 -14.19 10.43 2.67
N ILE A 75 -13.91 10.58 3.97
CA ILE A 75 -14.82 10.17 5.05
C ILE A 75 -15.71 11.34 5.51
N GLU A 76 -15.26 12.57 5.26
CA GLU A 76 -16.03 13.78 5.54
C GLU A 76 -17.05 14.09 4.45
N SER A 77 -18.20 14.64 4.83
CA SER A 77 -19.22 15.12 3.89
C SER A 77 -18.88 16.47 3.25
N LYS A 78 -17.77 17.09 3.65
CA LYS A 78 -17.29 18.37 3.10
C LYS A 78 -16.47 18.12 1.83
N PRO A 79 -16.66 18.88 0.75
CA PRO A 79 -15.82 18.72 -0.44
C PRO A 79 -14.34 18.88 -0.08
N LYS A 80 -13.49 18.02 -0.68
CA LYS A 80 -12.03 18.13 -0.58
C LYS A 80 -11.61 19.53 -1.06
N GLU A 81 -10.93 20.29 -0.22
CA GLU A 81 -10.27 21.52 -0.65
C GLU A 81 -9.08 21.14 -1.53
N SER A 82 -8.91 21.84 -2.67
CA SER A 82 -7.86 21.55 -3.65
C SER A 82 -6.44 21.79 -3.14
N ASP A 83 -6.30 22.43 -1.99
CA ASP A 83 -5.03 23.02 -1.51
C ASP A 83 -4.50 22.35 -0.24
N CYS A 84 -4.94 21.14 0.08
CA CYS A 84 -4.39 20.37 1.20
C CYS A 84 -2.95 19.94 0.90
N VAL A 85 -1.99 20.81 1.21
CA VAL A 85 -0.55 20.52 1.11
C VAL A 85 -0.16 19.58 2.25
N VAL A 86 0.32 18.39 1.90
CA VAL A 86 0.88 17.44 2.86
C VAL A 86 2.21 18.04 3.35
N GLN A 87 2.32 18.39 4.64
CA GLN A 87 3.61 18.71 5.23
C GLN A 87 4.39 17.41 5.43
N GLU A 88 5.49 17.26 4.69
CA GLU A 88 6.47 16.21 4.95
C GLU A 88 6.98 16.33 6.40
N GLY A 89 6.98 15.20 7.12
CA GLY A 89 7.51 15.07 8.48
C GLY A 89 8.96 14.58 8.49
#